data_AF-A0A9R0S737-F1
#
_entry.id   AF-A0A9R0S737-F1
#
_cell.length_a   1.000
_cell.length_b   1.000
_cell.length_c   1.000
_cell.angle_alpha   90.00
_cell.angle_beta   90.00
_cell.angle_gamma   90.00
#
_symmetry.space_group_name_H-M   'P 1'
#
loop_
_entity.id
_entity.type
_entity.pdbx_description
1 polymer ?
#
loop_
_entity_poly.entity_id
_entity_poly.type
_entity_poly.pdbx_seq_one_letter_code
_entity_poly.pdbx_strand_id
1 'polypeptide(L)'
;MVNVNWELQGCCQHNQVVFIAAVGVSTVVILALWRTFLLTPFKLITVFLHETSHALACKLTCGDVEGMQVHANEGGVTQTRGGIYWIILPAGYLGSSFWGMVFILSSTHLLATRIAAGCFILALIIVLFVAKNWFLRWLCIGVMNSLFSVYDIYDDTISRRVNSSDAEKFAEICPCPCNGVGWGVIWGFISFIFLCASIYLGLVILS
;
A
#
# COMPACT_ATOMS: atom_id res chain seq x y z
N MET A 1 6.75 -13.81 -29.88
CA MET A 1 7.24 -12.55 -29.28
C MET A 1 6.02 -11.65 -29.12
N VAL A 2 5.67 -11.29 -27.90
CA VAL A 2 4.61 -10.30 -27.64
C VAL A 2 5.22 -8.95 -28.02
N ASN A 3 4.66 -8.28 -29.03
CA ASN A 3 5.11 -6.94 -29.42
C ASN A 3 4.47 -5.93 -28.47
N VAL A 4 5.19 -5.64 -27.39
CA VAL A 4 4.77 -4.68 -26.37
C VAL A 4 4.93 -3.26 -26.90
N ASN A 5 3.87 -2.45 -26.83
CA ASN A 5 3.89 -1.07 -27.33
C ASN A 5 4.30 -0.09 -26.23
N TRP A 6 5.60 0.15 -26.12
CA TRP A 6 6.19 1.08 -25.15
C TRP A 6 5.81 2.56 -25.40
N GLU A 7 5.48 2.90 -26.65
CA GLU A 7 5.12 4.27 -27.04
C GLU A 7 3.62 4.58 -26.84
N LEU A 8 2.82 3.58 -26.48
CA LEU A 8 1.35 3.69 -26.37
C LEU A 8 0.69 4.32 -27.62
N GLN A 9 1.33 4.20 -28.79
CA GLN A 9 0.80 4.72 -30.05
C GLN A 9 -0.49 3.98 -30.43
N GLY A 10 -1.58 4.73 -30.62
CA GLY A 10 -2.90 4.17 -30.91
C GLY A 10 -3.71 3.74 -29.68
N CYS A 11 -3.36 4.21 -28.47
CA CYS A 11 -4.21 4.01 -27.29
C CYS A 11 -5.61 4.64 -27.50
N CYS A 12 -6.70 4.04 -27.02
CA CYS A 12 -6.77 2.91 -26.09
C CYS A 12 -7.73 1.81 -26.53
N GLN A 13 -7.30 0.55 -26.41
CA GLN A 13 -8.15 -0.63 -26.62
C GLN A 13 -9.11 -0.85 -25.45
N HIS A 14 -10.15 -1.68 -25.64
CA HIS A 14 -11.20 -1.94 -24.63
C HIS A 14 -10.63 -2.33 -23.26
N ASN A 15 -9.63 -3.23 -23.21
CA ASN A 15 -9.02 -3.68 -21.96
C ASN A 15 -8.24 -2.56 -21.24
N GLN A 16 -7.56 -1.68 -21.97
CA GLN A 16 -6.85 -0.53 -21.41
C GLN A 16 -7.84 0.49 -20.83
N VAL A 17 -8.95 0.74 -21.52
CA VAL A 17 -10.02 1.62 -21.03
C VAL A 17 -10.67 1.07 -19.78
N VAL A 18 -11.00 -0.23 -19.76
CA VAL A 18 -11.55 -0.91 -18.57
C VAL A 18 -10.58 -0.84 -17.40
N PHE A 19 -9.27 -1.02 -17.64
CA PHE A 19 -8.24 -0.92 -16.61
C PHE A 19 -8.13 0.49 -16.02
N ILE A 20 -8.02 1.54 -16.86
CA ILE A 20 -7.97 2.93 -16.39
C ILE A 20 -9.26 3.29 -15.64
N ALA A 21 -10.42 2.91 -16.18
CA ALA A 21 -11.71 3.18 -15.57
C ALA A 21 -11.84 2.49 -14.21
N ALA A 22 -11.39 1.23 -14.08
CA ALA A 22 -11.41 0.50 -12.82
C ALA A 22 -10.49 1.14 -11.76
N VAL A 23 -9.28 1.55 -12.12
CA VAL A 23 -8.35 2.27 -11.23
C VAL A 23 -8.91 3.64 -10.84
N GLY A 24 -9.50 4.38 -11.78
CA GLY A 24 -10.11 5.70 -11.54
C GLY A 24 -11.34 5.63 -10.64
N VAL A 25 -12.28 4.71 -10.91
CA VAL A 25 -13.48 4.54 -10.08
C VAL A 25 -13.11 4.06 -8.68
N SER A 26 -12.22 3.07 -8.56
CA SER A 26 -11.77 2.59 -7.25
C SER A 26 -11.08 3.71 -6.45
N THR A 27 -10.26 4.55 -7.09
CA THR A 27 -9.68 5.76 -6.47
C THR A 27 -10.76 6.63 -5.82
N VAL A 28 -11.76 7.03 -6.59
CA VAL A 28 -12.80 7.96 -6.13
C VAL A 28 -13.60 7.34 -4.99
N VAL A 29 -13.94 6.05 -5.10
CA VAL A 29 -14.66 5.31 -4.05
C VAL A 29 -13.85 5.26 -2.76
N ILE A 30 -12.55 4.98 -2.83
CA ILE A 30 -11.66 4.94 -1.66
C ILE A 30 -11.58 6.30 -0.99
N LEU A 31 -11.39 7.37 -1.76
CA LEU A 31 -11.31 8.73 -1.22
C LEU A 31 -12.63 9.16 -0.55
N ALA A 32 -13.77 8.81 -1.16
CA ALA A 32 -15.09 9.12 -0.60
C ALA A 32 -15.40 8.33 0.68
N LEU A 33 -14.95 7.07 0.76
CA LEU A 33 -15.26 6.16 1.87
C LEU A 33 -14.17 6.10 2.94
N TRP A 34 -13.08 6.87 2.82
CA TRP A 34 -11.91 6.82 3.72
C TRP A 34 -12.25 6.91 5.21
N ARG A 35 -13.17 7.82 5.56
CA ARG A 35 -13.58 8.06 6.95
C ARG A 35 -14.64 7.09 7.47
N THR A 36 -15.07 6.14 6.65
CA THR A 36 -16.12 5.19 7.03
C THR A 36 -15.51 3.90 7.55
N PHE A 37 -16.17 3.28 8.55
CA PHE A 37 -15.82 1.95 9.09
C PHE A 37 -15.75 0.86 8.02
N LEU A 38 -16.41 1.12 6.88
CA LEU A 38 -16.38 0.29 5.70
C LEU A 38 -14.94 -0.06 5.30
N LEU A 39 -14.03 0.92 5.27
CA LEU A 39 -12.66 0.68 4.80
C LEU A 39 -11.69 0.16 5.87
N THR A 40 -12.10 0.05 7.14
CA THR A 40 -11.27 -0.45 8.24
C THR A 40 -10.61 -1.81 7.97
N PRO A 41 -11.28 -2.86 7.46
CA PRO A 41 -10.59 -4.12 7.14
C PRO A 41 -9.51 -3.96 6.06
N PHE A 42 -9.68 -3.04 5.10
CA PHE A 42 -8.66 -2.79 4.08
C PHE A 42 -7.47 -2.03 4.64
N LYS A 43 -7.73 -1.01 5.48
CA LYS A 43 -6.67 -0.28 6.17
C LYS A 43 -5.82 -1.20 7.05
N LEU A 44 -6.45 -2.12 7.80
CA LEU A 44 -5.70 -3.08 8.62
C LEU A 44 -4.78 -4.00 7.81
N ILE A 45 -5.17 -4.39 6.60
CA ILE A 45 -4.28 -5.17 5.71
C ILE A 45 -3.13 -4.30 5.20
N THR A 46 -3.40 -3.03 4.87
CA THR A 46 -2.35 -2.08 4.50
C THR A 46 -1.36 -1.89 5.64
N VAL A 47 -1.82 -1.70 6.87
CA VAL A 47 -0.94 -1.62 8.06
C VAL A 47 -0.17 -2.93 8.27
N PHE A 48 -0.79 -4.10 8.07
CA PHE A 48 -0.07 -5.37 8.15
C PHE A 48 1.07 -5.47 7.13
N LEU A 49 0.85 -5.04 5.89
CA LEU A 49 1.89 -5.02 4.85
C LEU A 49 2.96 -3.97 5.13
N HIS A 50 2.59 -2.83 5.73
CA HIS A 50 3.49 -1.79 6.21
C HIS A 50 4.46 -2.35 7.26
N GLU A 51 3.92 -2.95 8.32
CA GLU A 51 4.70 -3.57 9.39
C GLU A 51 5.57 -4.74 8.90
N THR A 52 5.02 -5.55 7.99
CA THR A 52 5.78 -6.63 7.35
C THR A 52 6.98 -6.08 6.56
N SER A 53 6.84 -4.90 5.95
CA SER A 53 7.93 -4.27 5.20
C SER A 53 9.04 -3.74 6.12
N HIS A 54 8.70 -3.22 7.30
CA HIS A 54 9.69 -2.94 8.35
C HIS A 54 10.44 -4.21 8.80
N ALA A 55 9.70 -5.29 9.07
CA ALA A 55 10.28 -6.55 9.50
C ALA A 55 11.23 -7.15 8.43
N LEU A 56 10.84 -7.08 7.16
CA LEU A 56 11.64 -7.54 6.03
C LEU A 56 12.92 -6.70 5.88
N ALA A 57 12.80 -5.37 5.92
CA ALA A 57 13.95 -4.47 5.85
C ALA A 57 14.92 -4.66 7.03
N CYS A 58 14.39 -4.95 8.22
CA CYS A 58 15.21 -5.30 9.38
C CYS A 58 16.04 -6.55 9.11
N LYS A 59 15.40 -7.63 8.66
CA LYS A 59 16.10 -8.88 8.33
C LYS A 59 17.13 -8.70 7.21
N LEU A 60 16.80 -7.93 6.16
CA LEU A 60 17.72 -7.65 5.04
C LEU A 60 18.93 -6.82 5.46
N THR A 61 18.80 -6.00 6.51
CA THR A 61 19.90 -5.20 7.06
C THR A 61 20.62 -5.91 8.22
N CYS A 62 20.45 -7.23 8.32
CA CYS A 62 21.03 -8.08 9.37
C CYS A 62 20.58 -7.74 10.81
N GLY A 63 19.42 -7.11 10.97
CA GLY A 63 18.75 -6.96 12.26
C GLY A 63 17.86 -8.16 12.59
N ASP A 64 17.37 -8.20 13.83
CA ASP A 64 16.42 -9.21 14.30
C ASP A 64 15.04 -8.61 14.57
N VAL A 65 13.99 -9.41 14.42
CA VAL A 65 12.60 -8.97 14.62
C VAL A 65 12.06 -9.68 15.84
N GLU A 66 11.84 -8.94 16.91
CA GLU A 66 11.39 -9.47 18.21
C GLU A 66 9.88 -9.73 18.21
N GLY A 67 9.11 -8.93 17.46
CA GLY A 67 7.68 -9.13 17.32
C GLY A 67 7.03 -8.06 16.44
N MET A 68 5.85 -8.38 15.93
CA MET A 68 5.04 -7.49 15.11
C MET A 68 3.60 -7.53 15.61
N GLN A 69 3.00 -6.37 15.84
CA GLN A 69 1.62 -6.24 16.31
C GLN A 69 0.87 -5.25 15.42
N VAL A 70 -0.33 -5.64 15.01
CA VAL A 70 -1.26 -4.78 14.26
C VAL A 70 -2.46 -4.54 15.15
N HIS A 71 -2.71 -3.28 15.46
CA HIS A 71 -3.79 -2.87 16.34
C HIS A 71 -5.06 -2.54 15.53
N ALA A 72 -6.22 -2.82 16.11
CA ALA A 72 -7.52 -2.60 15.45
C ALA A 72 -7.85 -1.10 15.23
N ASN A 73 -7.07 -0.18 15.81
CA ASN A 73 -7.19 1.27 15.64
C ASN A 73 -6.39 1.80 14.45
N GLU A 74 -6.11 0.97 13.44
CA GLU A 74 -5.37 1.35 12.23
C GLU A 74 -3.89 1.70 12.51
N GLY A 75 -3.34 1.27 13.65
CA GLY A 75 -1.93 1.44 14.01
C GLY A 75 -1.17 0.12 14.02
N GLY A 76 0.14 0.18 13.79
CA GLY A 76 1.04 -0.98 13.84
C GLY A 76 2.30 -0.69 14.64
N VAL A 77 2.95 -1.75 15.12
CA VAL A 77 4.29 -1.65 15.69
C VAL A 77 5.10 -2.90 15.39
N THR A 78 6.25 -2.70 14.78
CA THR A 78 7.28 -3.72 14.61
C THR A 78 8.44 -3.45 15.55
N GLN A 79 8.71 -4.41 16.43
CA GLN A 79 9.85 -4.38 17.35
C GLN A 79 11.06 -5.01 16.67
N THR A 80 12.07 -4.19 16.40
CA THR A 80 13.30 -4.59 15.72
C THR A 80 14.51 -4.38 16.62
N ARG A 81 15.45 -5.32 16.60
CA ARG A 81 16.72 -5.26 17.32
C ARG A 81 17.89 -5.24 16.34
N GLY A 82 18.60 -4.12 16.29
CA GLY A 82 19.68 -3.91 15.33
C GLY A 82 19.18 -3.62 13.91
N GLY A 83 20.07 -3.76 12.93
CA GLY A 83 19.80 -3.37 11.54
C GLY A 83 20.00 -1.87 11.29
N ILE A 84 19.76 -1.46 10.04
CA ILE A 84 19.96 -0.07 9.61
C ILE A 84 18.62 0.65 9.63
N TYR A 85 18.34 1.40 10.70
CA TYR A 85 17.09 2.16 10.87
C TYR A 85 16.77 3.11 9.70
N TRP A 86 17.82 3.61 9.04
CA TRP A 86 17.72 4.42 7.83
C TRP A 86 17.02 3.73 6.65
N ILE A 87 17.01 2.40 6.62
CA ILE A 87 16.32 1.59 5.61
C ILE A 87 15.03 1.04 6.19
N ILE A 88 15.03 0.65 7.46
CA ILE A 88 13.88 0.02 8.13
C ILE A 88 12.70 0.99 8.18
N LEU A 89 12.88 2.22 8.66
CA LEU A 89 11.80 3.19 8.85
C LEU A 89 11.10 3.62 7.53
N PRO A 90 11.80 3.95 6.43
CA PRO A 90 11.11 4.23 5.17
C PRO A 90 10.48 2.99 4.53
N ALA A 91 10.96 1.78 4.88
CA ALA A 91 10.45 0.55 4.28
C ALA A 91 8.98 0.28 4.57
N GLY A 92 8.41 0.80 5.66
CA GLY A 92 6.97 0.70 5.91
C GLY A 92 6.16 1.40 4.81
N TYR A 93 6.29 2.72 4.72
CA TYR A 93 5.53 3.53 3.77
C TYR A 93 5.86 3.20 2.31
N LEU A 94 7.14 3.03 1.99
CA LEU A 94 7.57 2.67 0.63
C LEU A 94 7.18 1.23 0.27
N GLY A 95 7.24 0.30 1.23
CA GLY A 95 6.81 -1.08 1.06
C GLY A 95 5.33 -1.19 0.77
N SER A 96 4.49 -0.45 1.50
CA SER A 96 3.05 -0.37 1.24
C SER A 96 2.72 0.10 -0.18
N SER A 97 3.45 1.10 -0.68
CA SER A 97 3.33 1.58 -2.07
C SER A 97 3.78 0.53 -3.10
N PHE A 98 4.88 -0.16 -2.81
CA PHE A 98 5.40 -1.24 -3.64
C PHE A 98 4.41 -2.41 -3.76
N TRP A 99 3.86 -2.87 -2.64
CA TRP A 99 2.82 -3.91 -2.64
C TRP A 99 1.58 -3.46 -3.41
N GLY A 100 1.16 -2.20 -3.26
CA GLY A 100 0.08 -1.62 -4.06
C GLY A 100 0.34 -1.71 -5.58
N MET A 101 1.55 -1.38 -6.02
CA MET A 101 1.96 -1.54 -7.42
C MET A 101 1.91 -3.01 -7.86
N VAL A 102 2.42 -3.95 -7.05
CA VAL A 102 2.39 -5.39 -7.36
C VAL A 102 0.96 -5.89 -7.54
N PHE A 103 0.01 -5.45 -6.71
CA PHE A 103 -1.39 -5.84 -6.84
C PHE A 103 -2.05 -5.23 -8.10
N ILE A 104 -1.77 -3.96 -8.41
CA ILE A 104 -2.26 -3.32 -9.64
C ILE A 104 -1.72 -4.05 -10.88
N LEU A 105 -0.43 -4.37 -10.92
CA LEU A 105 0.16 -5.10 -12.06
C LEU A 105 -0.33 -6.55 -12.14
N SER A 106 -0.51 -7.21 -11.00
CA SER A 106 -1.07 -8.58 -10.94
C SER A 106 -2.49 -8.65 -11.52
N SER A 107 -3.24 -7.55 -11.48
CA SER A 107 -4.61 -7.49 -12.03
C SER A 107 -4.68 -7.64 -13.56
N THR A 108 -3.57 -7.43 -14.27
CA THR A 108 -3.51 -7.50 -15.74
C THR A 108 -3.61 -8.93 -16.29
N HIS A 109 -3.32 -9.95 -15.47
CA HIS A 109 -3.34 -11.36 -15.88
C HIS A 109 -4.27 -12.20 -15.00
N LEU A 110 -5.22 -12.92 -15.62
CA LEU A 110 -6.21 -13.74 -14.91
C LEU A 110 -5.60 -14.77 -13.94
N LEU A 111 -4.45 -15.37 -14.27
CA LEU A 111 -3.79 -16.37 -13.43
C LEU A 111 -3.12 -15.71 -12.21
N ALA A 112 -2.44 -14.57 -12.41
CA ALA A 112 -1.85 -13.79 -11.33
C ALA A 112 -2.94 -13.24 -10.40
N THR A 113 -4.05 -12.72 -10.95
CA THR A 113 -5.23 -12.30 -10.19
C THR A 113 -5.78 -13.42 -9.32
N ARG A 114 -5.85 -14.67 -9.82
CA ARG A 114 -6.35 -15.82 -9.03
C ARG A 114 -5.42 -16.20 -7.87
N ILE A 115 -4.10 -16.18 -8.09
CA ILE A 115 -3.11 -16.47 -7.05
C ILE A 115 -3.12 -15.37 -5.99
N ALA A 116 -3.08 -14.11 -6.43
CA ALA A 116 -3.17 -12.95 -5.54
C ALA A 116 -4.47 -12.97 -4.73
N ALA A 117 -5.61 -13.28 -5.38
CA ALA A 117 -6.88 -13.47 -4.72
C ALA A 117 -6.84 -14.63 -3.70
N GLY A 118 -6.18 -15.75 -4.00
CA GLY A 118 -6.03 -16.87 -3.06
C GLY A 118 -5.26 -16.50 -1.79
N CYS A 119 -4.10 -15.85 -1.93
CA CYS A 119 -3.31 -15.36 -0.80
C CYS A 119 -4.07 -14.30 0.01
N PHE A 120 -4.81 -13.43 -0.68
CA PHE A 120 -5.62 -12.38 -0.06
C PHE A 120 -6.87 -12.94 0.64
N ILE A 121 -7.53 -13.94 0.07
CA ILE A 121 -8.63 -14.69 0.71
C ILE A 121 -8.13 -15.36 1.99
N LEU A 122 -6.93 -15.94 1.99
CA LEU A 122 -6.35 -16.55 3.20
C LEU A 122 -6.10 -15.48 4.28
N ALA A 123 -5.49 -14.35 3.92
CA ALA A 123 -5.28 -13.22 4.84
C ALA A 123 -6.61 -12.67 5.37
N LEU A 124 -7.62 -12.54 4.51
CA LEU A 124 -8.96 -12.13 4.89
C LEU A 124 -9.68 -13.14 5.78
N ILE A 125 -9.53 -14.44 5.56
CA ILE A 125 -10.12 -15.48 6.42
C ILE A 125 -9.57 -15.36 7.83
N ILE A 126 -8.27 -15.11 7.97
CA ILE A 126 -7.62 -14.88 9.27
C ILE A 126 -8.24 -13.64 9.95
N VAL A 127 -8.43 -12.54 9.21
CA VAL A 127 -9.06 -11.31 9.72
C VAL A 127 -10.57 -11.49 10.00
N LEU A 128 -11.27 -12.30 9.21
CA LEU A 128 -12.70 -12.59 9.35
C LEU A 128 -13.00 -13.47 10.56
N PHE A 129 -12.11 -14.39 10.93
CA PHE A 129 -12.22 -15.12 12.21
C PHE A 129 -12.11 -14.18 13.42
N VAL A 130 -11.57 -12.96 13.23
CA VAL A 130 -11.50 -11.91 14.24
C VAL A 130 -12.72 -10.95 14.18
N ALA A 131 -13.47 -10.86 13.06
CA ALA A 131 -14.51 -9.83 12.85
C ALA A 131 -15.94 -10.41 12.60
N LYS A 132 -16.94 -9.93 13.35
CA LYS A 132 -18.26 -10.59 13.53
C LYS A 132 -19.42 -10.28 12.55
N ASN A 133 -19.31 -9.43 11.51
CA ASN A 133 -20.50 -8.88 10.81
C ASN A 133 -20.65 -9.22 9.31
N TRP A 134 -21.92 -9.40 8.89
CA TRP A 134 -22.36 -9.86 7.54
C TRP A 134 -22.25 -8.79 6.43
N PHE A 135 -22.22 -7.51 6.77
CA PHE A 135 -22.15 -6.38 5.83
C PHE A 135 -20.79 -6.27 5.10
N LEU A 136 -19.74 -6.88 5.68
CA LEU A 136 -18.38 -6.93 5.11
C LEU A 136 -18.29 -7.71 3.78
N ARG A 137 -19.26 -8.59 3.50
CA ARG A 137 -19.25 -9.51 2.35
C ARG A 137 -19.51 -8.84 1.00
N TRP A 138 -20.31 -7.77 0.96
CA TRP A 138 -20.62 -7.02 -0.26
C TRP A 138 -19.59 -5.94 -0.58
N LEU A 139 -18.73 -5.64 0.37
CA LEU A 139 -17.66 -4.67 0.22
C LEU A 139 -16.41 -5.24 -0.47
N CYS A 140 -16.32 -6.57 -0.57
CA CYS A 140 -15.19 -7.31 -1.15
C CYS A 140 -15.01 -7.18 -2.68
N ILE A 141 -15.73 -6.28 -3.36
CA ILE A 141 -15.63 -6.12 -4.82
C ILE A 141 -14.59 -5.05 -5.23
N GLY A 142 -14.14 -4.16 -4.33
CA GLY A 142 -13.19 -3.10 -4.68
C GLY A 142 -11.98 -3.08 -3.75
N VAL A 143 -10.81 -3.54 -4.23
CA VAL A 143 -9.61 -3.62 -3.37
C VAL A 143 -8.35 -3.09 -4.04
N MET A 144 -7.58 -2.41 -3.18
CA MET A 144 -6.19 -1.97 -3.24
C MET A 144 -5.76 -1.15 -4.46
N ASN A 145 -5.93 0.15 -4.27
CA ASN A 145 -5.21 1.19 -4.98
C ASN A 145 -3.97 1.59 -4.17
N SER A 146 -2.82 1.82 -4.80
CA SER A 146 -1.63 2.38 -4.14
C SER A 146 -1.86 3.76 -3.51
N LEU A 147 -2.98 4.43 -3.84
CA LEU A 147 -3.48 5.60 -3.14
C LEU A 147 -3.80 5.37 -1.65
N PHE A 148 -4.04 4.12 -1.21
CA PHE A 148 -4.15 3.83 0.23
C PHE A 148 -2.86 4.21 0.95
N SER A 149 -1.69 3.89 0.40
CA SER A 149 -0.41 4.25 0.99
C SER A 149 -0.18 5.77 0.98
N VAL A 150 -0.57 6.46 -0.10
CA VAL A 150 -0.48 7.93 -0.17
C VAL A 150 -1.38 8.59 0.87
N TYR A 151 -2.62 8.10 1.01
CA TYR A 151 -3.56 8.67 1.97
C TYR A 151 -3.20 8.29 3.40
N ASP A 152 -2.65 7.11 3.65
CA ASP A 152 -2.14 6.71 4.97
C ASP A 152 -1.00 7.61 5.45
N ILE A 153 -0.02 7.88 4.56
CA ILE A 153 1.03 8.89 4.80
C ILE A 153 0.40 10.25 5.10
N TYR A 154 -0.57 10.71 4.29
CA TYR A 154 -1.25 11.98 4.52
C TYR A 154 -2.02 12.00 5.86
N ASP A 155 -2.70 10.91 6.20
CA ASP A 155 -3.55 10.84 7.37
C ASP A 155 -2.71 10.82 8.65
N ASP A 156 -1.58 10.11 8.64
CA ASP A 156 -0.64 10.06 9.75
C ASP A 156 0.18 11.36 9.91
N THR A 157 0.67 11.92 8.80
CA THR A 157 1.60 13.06 8.84
C THR A 157 0.93 14.42 8.86
N ILE A 158 -0.27 14.56 8.27
CA ILE A 158 -0.95 15.86 8.10
C ILE A 158 -2.28 15.90 8.84
N SER A 159 -3.16 14.92 8.63
CA SER A 159 -4.54 14.93 9.15
C SER A 159 -4.62 14.71 10.66
N ARG A 160 -4.02 13.62 11.16
CA ARG A 160 -4.03 13.23 12.58
C ARG A 160 -2.78 13.67 13.33
N ARG A 161 -1.70 14.02 12.61
CA ARG A 161 -0.35 14.32 13.15
C ARG A 161 0.02 13.41 14.32
N VAL A 162 0.34 12.16 14.00
CA VAL A 162 0.77 11.20 15.01
C VAL A 162 2.26 11.42 15.28
N ASN A 163 2.58 11.97 16.47
CA ASN A 163 3.96 12.25 16.90
C ASN A 163 4.84 10.98 17.02
N SER A 164 4.25 9.79 16.96
CA SER A 164 4.96 8.50 16.98
C SER A 164 5.05 7.83 15.60
N SER A 165 4.69 8.52 14.51
CA SER A 165 4.75 8.00 13.14
C SER A 165 6.19 7.73 12.69
N ASP A 166 6.36 6.84 11.70
CA ASP A 166 7.71 6.49 11.23
C ASP A 166 8.42 7.67 10.57
N ALA A 167 7.66 8.62 10.01
CA ALA A 167 8.20 9.86 9.47
C ALA A 167 8.77 10.78 10.56
N GLU A 168 8.11 10.86 11.72
CA GLU A 168 8.60 11.63 12.87
C GLU A 168 9.82 10.95 13.51
N LYS A 169 9.79 9.63 13.70
CA LYS A 169 10.95 8.84 14.17
C LYS A 169 12.14 8.96 13.23
N PHE A 170 11.90 9.02 11.92
CA PHE A 170 12.96 9.22 10.94
C PHE A 170 13.53 10.64 10.98
N ALA A 171 12.69 11.65 11.25
CA ALA A 171 13.13 13.03 11.44
C ALA A 171 14.03 13.20 12.68
N GLU A 172 13.82 12.42 13.75
CA GLU A 172 14.71 12.41 14.93
C GLU A 172 16.11 11.86 14.59
N ILE A 173 16.20 10.89 13.69
CA ILE A 173 17.47 10.29 13.25
C ILE A 173 18.15 11.14 12.17
N CYS A 174 17.37 11.75 11.27
CA CYS A 174 17.84 12.65 10.23
C CYS A 174 17.05 13.99 10.24
N PRO A 175 17.60 15.04 10.87
CA PRO A 175 16.92 16.31 11.07
C PRO A 175 16.81 17.20 9.82
N CYS A 176 17.08 16.68 8.61
CA CYS A 176 16.90 17.41 7.35
C CYS A 176 15.92 16.62 6.47
N PRO A 177 14.63 16.99 6.32
CA PRO A 177 14.04 18.33 6.43
C PRO A 177 13.22 18.51 7.72
N CYS A 178 13.90 18.80 8.83
CA CYS A 178 13.47 19.40 10.11
C CYS A 178 12.22 18.89 10.87
N ASN A 179 11.27 18.17 10.25
CA ASN A 179 10.05 17.64 10.86
C ASN A 179 9.56 16.38 10.11
N GLY A 180 8.71 15.55 10.74
CA GLY A 180 8.15 14.36 10.09
C GLY A 180 7.24 14.68 8.90
N VAL A 181 6.67 15.89 8.83
CA VAL A 181 5.88 16.34 7.66
C VAL A 181 6.74 16.42 6.41
N GLY A 182 7.99 16.90 6.50
CA GLY A 182 8.91 17.01 5.38
C GLY A 182 9.26 15.64 4.79
N TRP A 183 9.57 14.67 5.64
CA TRP A 183 9.78 13.28 5.23
C TRP A 183 8.50 12.65 4.69
N GLY A 184 7.35 12.93 5.30
CA GLY A 184 6.03 12.52 4.80
C GLY A 184 5.75 13.00 3.37
N VAL A 185 6.07 14.25 3.04
CA VAL A 185 5.92 14.79 1.69
C VAL A 185 6.85 14.07 0.70
N ILE A 186 8.11 13.87 1.07
CA ILE A 186 9.09 13.17 0.21
C ILE A 186 8.62 11.75 -0.10
N TRP A 187 8.24 10.99 0.92
CA TRP A 187 7.77 9.62 0.74
C TRP A 187 6.43 9.59 -0.02
N GLY A 188 5.53 10.54 0.23
CA GLY A 188 4.30 10.69 -0.54
C GLY A 188 4.54 10.92 -2.04
N PHE A 189 5.55 11.73 -2.40
CA PHE A 189 5.96 11.89 -3.80
C PHE A 189 6.49 10.58 -4.40
N ILE A 190 7.31 9.82 -3.66
CA ILE A 190 7.81 8.52 -4.13
C ILE A 190 6.66 7.54 -4.33
N SER A 191 5.71 7.48 -3.39
CA SER A 191 4.49 6.67 -3.49
C SER A 191 3.64 7.05 -4.70
N PHE A 192 3.52 8.34 -5.01
CA PHE A 192 2.83 8.82 -6.21
C PHE A 192 3.54 8.35 -7.50
N ILE A 193 4.87 8.37 -7.54
CA ILE A 193 5.65 7.82 -8.66
C ILE A 193 5.36 6.32 -8.84
N PHE A 194 5.32 5.53 -7.76
CA PHE A 194 4.94 4.12 -7.82
C PHE A 194 3.54 3.91 -8.41
N LEU A 195 2.57 4.75 -8.04
CA LEU A 195 1.23 4.72 -8.63
C LEU A 195 1.27 5.02 -10.13
N CYS A 196 1.90 6.12 -10.56
CA CYS A 196 2.01 6.47 -11.98
C CYS A 196 2.71 5.38 -12.79
N ALA A 197 3.81 4.83 -12.26
CA ALA A 197 4.55 3.73 -12.87
C ALA A 197 3.68 2.47 -13.01
N SER A 198 2.88 2.14 -12.00
CA SER A 198 1.97 0.99 -12.03
C SER A 198 0.90 1.11 -13.12
N ILE A 199 0.35 2.32 -13.31
CA ILE A 199 -0.65 2.59 -14.36
C ILE A 199 0.01 2.50 -15.74
N TYR A 200 1.17 3.13 -15.91
CA TYR A 200 1.91 3.09 -17.19
C TYR A 200 2.29 1.66 -17.57
N LEU A 201 2.92 0.91 -16.66
CA LEU A 201 3.29 -0.48 -16.90
C LEU A 201 2.06 -1.37 -17.15
N GLY A 202 0.94 -1.13 -16.44
CA GLY A 202 -0.32 -1.82 -16.69
C GLY A 202 -0.85 -1.58 -18.11
N LEU A 203 -0.75 -0.35 -18.62
CA LEU A 203 -1.16 -0.01 -19.99
C LEU A 203 -0.26 -0.64 -21.05
N VAL A 204 1.04 -0.69 -20.79
CA VAL A 204 2.05 -1.33 -21.65
C VAL A 204 1.85 -2.85 -21.66
N ILE A 205 1.51 -3.49 -20.54
CA ILE A 205 1.21 -4.93 -20.50
C ILE A 205 -0.08 -5.27 -21.26
N LEU A 206 -1.05 -4.36 -21.28
CA LEU A 206 -2.35 -4.53 -21.91
C LEU A 206 -2.40 -4.08 -23.39
N SER A 207 -1.32 -3.48 -23.92
CA SER A 207 -1.20 -3.08 -25.33
C SER A 207 -0.83 -4.24 -26.24
#